data_AF-A0A1B1AF53-F1
#
_entry.id   AF-A0A1B1AF53-F1
#
_cell.length_a   1.000
_cell.length_b   1.000
_cell.length_c   1.000
_cell.angle_alpha   90.00
_cell.angle_beta   90.00
_cell.angle_gamma   90.00
#
_symmetry.space_group_name_H-M   'P 1'
#
loop_
_entity.id
_entity.type
_entity.pdbx_description
1 polymer ?
#
loop_
_entity_poly.entity_id
_entity_poly.type
_entity_poly.pdbx_seq_one_letter_code
_entity_poly.pdbx_strand_id
1 'polypeptide(L)'
;MNYPTLYRVSGVAAIAGGLLRVTSSIPITQDAVTLEWLYTGIDILLLLGLIGIYLARAERLGFLGLSSFGVAVASLSFIGGPDADPFGFSTYEQGAAALAIALVGLSMAWVRAGERPLAPPICWFSSVIIAGVLNYVPPLSAYGLPAAGALFGLGFALAGWSLVQART
;
A
#
# COMPACT_ATOMS: atom_id res chain seq x y z
N MET A 1 11.46 18.60 14.60
CA MET A 1 11.65 18.08 13.23
C MET A 1 10.77 18.91 12.30
N ASN A 2 11.30 19.51 11.25
CA ASN A 2 10.52 20.37 10.35
C ASN A 2 9.72 19.52 9.35
N TYR A 3 8.57 20.03 8.88
CA TYR A 3 7.71 19.33 7.91
C TYR A 3 8.45 18.75 6.68
N PRO A 4 9.43 19.46 6.06
CA PRO A 4 10.28 18.91 5.00
C PRO A 4 10.95 17.57 5.33
N THR A 5 11.52 17.48 6.54
CA THR A 5 12.23 16.28 6.99
C THR A 5 11.26 15.13 7.21
N LEU A 6 10.08 15.41 7.78
CA LEU A 6 9.04 14.41 8.00
C LEU A 6 8.58 13.81 6.66
N TYR A 7 8.26 14.64 5.67
CA TYR A 7 7.82 14.16 4.36
C TYR A 7 8.89 13.38 3.62
N ARG A 8 10.17 13.76 3.75
CA ARG A 8 11.28 12.98 3.19
C ARG A 8 11.43 11.62 3.85
N VAL A 9 11.36 11.55 5.18
CA VAL A 9 11.45 10.28 5.91
C VAL A 9 10.28 9.37 5.55
N SER A 10 9.05 9.89 5.54
CA SER A 10 7.88 9.14 5.07
C SER A 10 8.00 8.72 3.61
N GLY A 11 8.53 9.59 2.73
CA GLY A 11 8.76 9.27 1.33
C GLY A 11 9.77 8.13 1.14
N VAL A 12 10.89 8.15 1.89
CA VAL A 12 11.87 7.06 1.90
C VAL A 12 11.25 5.77 2.46
N ALA A 13 10.44 5.86 3.52
CA ALA A 13 9.74 4.71 4.06
C ALA A 13 8.78 4.08 3.03
N ALA A 14 7.99 4.90 2.33
CA ALA A 14 7.11 4.44 1.26
C ALA A 14 7.87 3.77 0.10
N ILE A 15 9.04 4.31 -0.28
CA ILE A 15 9.91 3.71 -1.30
C ILE A 15 10.44 2.37 -0.82
N ALA A 16 11.04 2.32 0.38
CA ALA A 16 11.63 1.09 0.91
C ALA A 16 10.56 0.00 1.09
N GLY A 17 9.44 0.31 1.76
CA GLY A 17 8.34 -0.63 1.96
C GLY A 17 7.70 -1.08 0.65
N GLY A 18 7.50 -0.15 -0.28
CA GLY A 18 6.97 -0.45 -1.61
C GLY A 18 7.87 -1.40 -2.40
N LEU A 19 9.18 -1.12 -2.49
CA LEU A 19 10.15 -1.97 -3.19
C LEU A 19 10.29 -3.34 -2.52
N LEU A 20 10.36 -3.39 -1.19
CA LEU A 20 10.38 -4.65 -0.45
C LEU A 20 9.14 -5.50 -0.75
N ARG A 21 7.95 -4.87 -0.84
CA ARG A 21 6.71 -5.55 -1.21
C ARG A 21 6.71 -6.08 -2.65
N VAL A 22 7.34 -5.37 -3.59
CA VAL A 22 7.56 -5.89 -4.95
C VAL A 22 8.46 -7.11 -4.90
N THR A 23 9.60 -7.02 -4.22
CA THR A 23 10.57 -8.13 -4.17
C THR A 23 10.05 -9.35 -3.40
N SER A 24 9.21 -9.15 -2.38
CA SER A 24 8.58 -10.25 -1.63
C SER A 24 7.52 -11.02 -2.43
N SER A 25 7.13 -10.51 -3.60
CA SER A 25 6.26 -11.25 -4.53
C SER A 25 7.01 -12.39 -5.25
N ILE A 26 8.34 -12.48 -5.08
CA ILE A 26 9.18 -13.59 -5.52
C ILE A 26 9.57 -14.40 -4.26
N PRO A 27 9.36 -15.73 -4.23
CA PRO A 27 9.68 -16.54 -3.06
C PRO A 27 11.20 -16.68 -2.89
N ILE A 28 11.81 -15.80 -2.08
CA ILE A 28 13.27 -15.77 -1.82
C ILE A 28 13.65 -16.66 -0.62
N THR A 29 12.77 -16.84 0.36
CA THR A 29 13.00 -17.66 1.55
C THR A 29 11.75 -18.47 1.90
N GLN A 30 11.93 -19.66 2.49
CA GLN A 30 10.85 -20.51 3.00
C GLN A 30 10.78 -20.52 4.53
N ASP A 31 11.69 -19.81 5.22
CA ASP A 31 11.65 -19.70 6.67
C ASP A 31 10.50 -18.79 7.12
N ALA A 32 9.53 -19.36 7.83
CA ALA A 32 8.30 -18.68 8.22
C ALA A 32 8.56 -17.48 9.14
N VAL A 33 9.49 -17.62 10.10
CA VAL A 33 9.80 -16.55 11.08
C VAL A 33 10.45 -15.36 10.37
N THR A 34 11.41 -15.59 9.49
CA THR A 34 12.05 -14.53 8.70
C THR A 34 11.04 -13.80 7.81
N LEU A 35 10.09 -14.53 7.23
CA LEU A 35 9.07 -13.99 6.34
C LEU A 35 8.05 -13.12 7.11
N GLU A 36 7.67 -13.53 8.31
CA GLU A 36 6.80 -12.75 9.22
C GLU A 36 7.47 -11.42 9.64
N TRP A 37 8.76 -11.46 10.01
CA TRP A 37 9.51 -10.24 10.31
C TRP A 37 9.67 -9.32 9.09
N LEU A 38 9.86 -9.89 7.90
CA LEU A 38 9.93 -9.13 6.66
C LEU A 38 8.61 -8.41 6.39
N TYR A 39 7.47 -9.09 6.50
CA TYR A 39 6.16 -8.47 6.30
C TYR A 39 5.82 -7.43 7.36
N THR A 40 6.14 -7.70 8.63
CA THR A 40 6.01 -6.71 9.71
C THR A 40 6.80 -5.45 9.40
N GLY A 41 8.05 -5.60 8.93
CA GLY A 41 8.89 -4.48 8.51
C GLY A 41 8.30 -3.71 7.32
N ILE A 42 7.76 -4.42 6.33
CA ILE A 42 7.06 -3.82 5.18
C ILE A 42 5.87 -3.00 5.67
N ASP A 43 5.01 -3.54 6.53
CA ASP A 43 3.79 -2.88 6.99
C ASP A 43 4.09 -1.60 7.77
N ILE A 44 5.11 -1.60 8.63
CA ILE A 44 5.57 -0.40 9.34
C ILE A 44 6.02 0.67 8.34
N LEU A 45 6.82 0.30 7.33
CA LEU A 45 7.30 1.23 6.32
C LEU A 45 6.17 1.80 5.46
N LEU A 46 5.23 0.95 5.05
CA LEU A 46 4.06 1.34 4.28
C LEU A 46 3.13 2.25 5.08
N LEU A 47 2.94 1.98 6.38
CA LEU A 47 2.13 2.82 7.27
C LEU A 47 2.75 4.22 7.41
N LEU A 48 4.05 4.30 7.71
CA LEU A 48 4.77 5.57 7.79
C LEU A 48 4.74 6.34 6.46
N GLY A 49 4.85 5.61 5.35
CA GLY A 49 4.72 6.14 4.00
C GLY A 49 3.33 6.71 3.72
N LEU A 50 2.28 5.94 4.02
CA LEU A 50 0.88 6.31 3.83
C LEU A 50 0.53 7.60 4.58
N ILE A 51 0.98 7.72 5.83
CA ILE A 51 0.78 8.92 6.66
C ILE A 51 1.36 10.15 5.95
N GLY A 52 2.61 10.07 5.47
CA GLY A 52 3.23 11.20 4.76
C GLY A 52 2.54 11.52 3.43
N ILE A 53 2.12 10.49 2.68
CA ILE A 53 1.42 10.63 1.39
C ILE A 53 0.09 11.35 1.58
N TYR A 54 -0.68 10.97 2.61
CA TYR A 54 -1.95 11.60 2.93
C TYR A 54 -1.75 13.03 3.46
N LEU A 55 -0.88 13.23 4.46
CA LEU A 55 -0.67 14.55 5.08
C LEU A 55 -0.23 15.61 4.07
N ALA A 56 0.62 15.26 3.11
CA ALA A 56 1.04 16.18 2.05
C ALA A 56 -0.11 16.67 1.15
N ARG A 57 -1.28 16.03 1.19
CA ARG A 57 -2.44 16.29 0.34
C ARG A 57 -3.74 16.45 1.14
N ALA A 58 -3.68 16.42 2.47
CA ALA A 58 -4.85 16.26 3.33
C ALA A 58 -5.94 17.31 3.09
N GLU A 59 -5.54 18.56 2.86
CA GLU A 59 -6.46 19.68 2.62
C GLU A 59 -7.25 19.54 1.30
N ARG A 60 -6.72 18.80 0.33
CA ARG A 60 -7.28 18.71 -1.03
C ARG A 60 -8.14 17.46 -1.26
N LEU A 61 -7.87 16.39 -0.51
CA LEU A 61 -8.54 15.10 -0.74
C LEU A 61 -9.97 15.04 -0.15
N GLY A 62 -10.29 15.96 0.78
CA GLY A 62 -11.60 16.05 1.42
C GLY A 62 -12.00 14.79 2.18
N PHE A 63 -13.31 14.63 2.43
CA PHE A 63 -13.82 13.55 3.28
C PHE A 63 -13.51 12.14 2.76
N LEU A 64 -13.63 11.91 1.44
CA LEU A 64 -13.31 10.61 0.84
C LEU A 64 -11.84 10.25 1.05
N GLY A 65 -10.92 11.21 0.94
CA GLY A 65 -9.52 10.99 1.22
C GLY A 65 -9.26 10.64 2.68
N LEU A 66 -9.87 11.40 3.60
CA LEU A 66 -9.74 11.19 5.04
C LEU A 66 -10.28 9.82 5.47
N SER A 67 -11.48 9.44 5.03
CA SER A 67 -12.08 8.15 5.38
C SER A 67 -11.27 6.99 4.80
N SER A 68 -10.84 7.11 3.54
CA SER A 68 -9.98 6.12 2.89
C SER A 68 -8.64 5.97 3.63
N PHE A 69 -8.01 7.09 4.02
CA PHE A 69 -6.79 7.07 4.81
C PHE A 69 -7.00 6.37 6.16
N GLY A 70 -8.08 6.71 6.88
CA GLY A 70 -8.39 6.09 8.17
C GLY A 70 -8.58 4.58 8.07
N VAL A 71 -9.33 4.10 7.07
CA VAL A 71 -9.51 2.67 6.81
C VAL A 71 -8.19 2.01 6.43
N ALA A 72 -7.37 2.65 5.59
CA ALA A 72 -6.08 2.11 5.19
C ALA A 72 -5.10 1.97 6.36
N VAL A 73 -5.04 2.96 7.27
CA VAL A 73 -4.26 2.88 8.52
C VAL A 73 -4.75 1.74 9.39
N ALA A 74 -6.06 1.65 9.64
CA ALA A 74 -6.63 0.57 10.43
C ALA A 74 -6.35 -0.81 9.81
N SER A 75 -6.41 -0.92 8.48
CA SER A 75 -6.15 -2.17 7.76
C SER A 75 -4.68 -2.59 7.86
N LEU A 76 -3.72 -1.67 7.67
CA LEU A 76 -2.29 -1.97 7.86
C LEU A 76 -1.97 -2.39 9.30
N SER A 77 -2.59 -1.75 10.29
CA SER A 77 -2.43 -2.14 11.70
C SER A 77 -3.10 -3.48 12.03
N PHE A 78 -4.13 -3.87 11.28
CA PHE A 78 -4.83 -5.15 11.47
C PHE A 78 -4.09 -6.32 10.81
N ILE A 79 -3.43 -6.08 9.67
CA ILE A 79 -2.57 -7.07 8.99
C ILE A 79 -1.28 -7.29 9.80
N GLY A 80 -0.71 -6.24 10.38
CA GLY A 80 0.54 -6.31 11.12
C GLY A 80 0.43 -7.12 12.42
N GLY A 81 1.09 -8.27 12.47
CA GLY A 81 1.15 -9.15 13.64
C GLY A 81 1.26 -10.62 13.23
N PRO A 82 1.36 -11.54 14.19
CA PRO A 82 1.35 -12.98 13.89
C PRO A 82 0.06 -13.36 13.19
N ASP A 83 0.18 -14.17 12.13
CA ASP A 83 -0.97 -14.76 11.46
C ASP A 83 -1.79 -15.52 12.51
N ALA A 84 -3.00 -15.02 12.74
CA ALA A 84 -3.98 -15.61 13.60
C ALA A 84 -5.28 -15.65 12.82
N ASP A 85 -6.00 -16.77 12.90
CA ASP A 85 -7.35 -16.90 12.35
C ASP A 85 -8.38 -16.82 13.49
N PRO A 86 -8.57 -15.65 14.14
CA PRO A 86 -9.59 -15.48 15.14
C PRO A 86 -10.94 -15.78 14.49
N PHE A 87 -11.70 -16.69 15.10
CA PHE A 87 -13.03 -17.10 14.63
C PHE A 87 -13.05 -17.78 13.25
N GLY A 88 -11.92 -18.31 12.78
CA GLY A 88 -11.86 -19.14 11.56
C GLY A 88 -11.85 -18.37 10.24
N PHE A 89 -11.53 -17.07 10.26
CA PHE A 89 -11.26 -16.28 9.07
C PHE A 89 -9.84 -15.70 9.11
N SER A 90 -9.23 -15.55 7.94
CA SER A 90 -7.89 -14.97 7.80
C SER A 90 -7.91 -13.47 8.06
N THR A 91 -7.22 -13.02 9.10
CA THR A 91 -7.01 -11.58 9.37
C THR A 91 -6.29 -10.90 8.22
N TYR A 92 -5.29 -11.58 7.65
CA TYR A 92 -4.54 -11.10 6.50
C TYR A 92 -5.44 -10.81 5.31
N GLU A 93 -6.27 -11.78 4.88
CA GLU A 93 -7.13 -11.60 3.69
C GLU A 93 -8.15 -10.48 3.88
N GLN A 94 -8.78 -10.42 5.07
CA GLN A 94 -9.77 -9.39 5.39
C GLN A 94 -9.12 -8.00 5.47
N GLY A 95 -7.95 -7.90 6.11
CA GLY A 95 -7.17 -6.67 6.18
C GLY A 95 -6.70 -6.22 4.80
N ALA A 96 -6.20 -7.14 3.98
CA ALA A 96 -5.74 -6.84 2.62
C ALA A 96 -6.89 -6.36 1.72
N ALA A 97 -8.07 -6.98 1.83
CA ALA A 97 -9.26 -6.54 1.11
C ALA A 97 -9.70 -5.13 1.54
N ALA A 98 -9.76 -4.87 2.86
CA ALA A 98 -10.09 -3.56 3.40
C ALA A 98 -9.07 -2.49 2.96
N LEU A 99 -7.78 -2.81 2.98
CA LEU A 99 -6.70 -1.93 2.50
C LEU A 99 -6.83 -1.64 1.00
N ALA A 100 -7.14 -2.65 0.19
CA ALA A 100 -7.33 -2.49 -1.25
C ALA A 100 -8.50 -1.54 -1.56
N ILE A 101 -9.64 -1.72 -0.89
CA ILE A 101 -10.80 -0.83 -1.03
C ILE A 101 -10.44 0.59 -0.61
N ALA A 102 -9.74 0.74 0.52
CA ALA A 102 -9.31 2.03 1.02
C ALA A 102 -8.36 2.73 0.04
N LEU A 103 -7.40 2.04 -0.55
CA LEU A 103 -6.51 2.64 -1.55
C LEU A 103 -7.19 2.96 -2.88
N VAL A 104 -8.23 2.21 -3.27
CA VAL A 104 -9.10 2.59 -4.39
C VAL A 104 -9.85 3.89 -4.06
N GLY A 105 -10.42 4.00 -2.85
CA GLY A 105 -11.04 5.22 -2.35
C GLY A 105 -10.09 6.42 -2.35
N LEU A 106 -8.88 6.22 -1.84
CA LEU A 106 -7.82 7.22 -1.83
C LEU A 106 -7.40 7.61 -3.26
N SER A 107 -7.33 6.64 -4.16
CA SER A 107 -7.01 6.87 -5.58
C SER A 107 -8.08 7.72 -6.27
N MET A 108 -9.36 7.44 -6.03
CA MET A 108 -10.46 8.25 -6.53
C MET A 108 -10.42 9.67 -5.96
N ALA A 109 -10.19 9.82 -4.65
CA ALA A 109 -10.04 11.13 -4.01
C ALA A 109 -8.88 11.93 -4.63
N TRP A 110 -7.75 11.28 -4.86
CA TRP A 110 -6.55 11.86 -5.48
C TRP A 110 -6.84 12.36 -6.89
N VAL A 111 -7.42 11.52 -7.75
CA VAL A 111 -7.76 11.88 -9.13
C VAL A 111 -8.81 13.00 -9.16
N ARG A 112 -9.85 12.91 -8.32
CA ARG A 112 -10.92 13.92 -8.23
C ARG A 112 -10.40 15.28 -7.78
N ALA A 113 -9.42 15.31 -6.88
CA ALA A 113 -8.79 16.53 -6.40
C ALA A 113 -7.83 17.16 -7.42
N GLY A 114 -7.57 16.51 -8.57
CA GLY A 114 -6.62 16.99 -9.59
C GLY A 114 -5.16 16.87 -9.16
N GLU A 115 -4.87 16.09 -8.11
CA GLU A 115 -3.53 15.94 -7.55
C GLU A 115 -2.60 15.18 -8.49
N ARG A 116 -1.33 15.58 -8.53
CA ARG A 116 -0.28 14.95 -9.35
C ARG A 116 0.84 14.41 -8.45
N PRO A 117 1.60 13.39 -8.89
CA PRO A 117 1.43 12.60 -10.14
C PRO A 117 0.26 11.60 -10.06
N LEU A 118 -0.22 11.11 -11.22
CA LEU A 118 -1.29 10.10 -11.31
C LEU A 118 -0.77 8.65 -11.30
N ALA A 119 0.53 8.43 -11.39
CA ALA A 119 1.08 7.08 -11.41
C ALA A 119 0.74 6.25 -10.15
N PRO A 120 0.85 6.80 -8.91
CA PRO A 120 0.47 6.05 -7.72
C PRO A 120 -0.99 5.58 -7.67
N PRO A 121 -2.00 6.46 -7.87
CA PRO A 121 -3.39 6.02 -7.83
C PRO A 121 -3.72 5.04 -8.97
N ILE A 122 -3.10 5.17 -10.14
CA ILE A 122 -3.25 4.18 -11.23
C ILE A 122 -2.70 2.82 -10.81
N CYS A 123 -1.53 2.76 -10.16
CA CYS A 123 -0.95 1.52 -9.68
C CYS A 123 -1.84 0.82 -8.65
N TRP A 124 -2.34 1.55 -7.65
CA TRP A 124 -3.21 0.97 -6.61
C TRP A 124 -4.54 0.51 -7.19
N PHE A 125 -5.16 1.30 -8.07
CA PHE A 125 -6.40 0.89 -8.73
C PHE A 125 -6.19 -0.35 -9.61
N SER A 126 -5.11 -0.35 -10.40
CA SER A 126 -4.75 -1.49 -11.27
C SER A 126 -4.43 -2.75 -10.49
N SER A 127 -3.84 -2.63 -9.29
CA SER A 127 -3.58 -3.78 -8.41
C SER A 127 -4.84 -4.58 -8.12
N VAL A 128 -5.96 -3.90 -7.83
CA VAL A 128 -7.24 -4.56 -7.53
C VAL A 128 -7.82 -5.24 -8.77
N ILE A 129 -7.75 -4.56 -9.92
CA ILE A 129 -8.20 -5.13 -11.19
C ILE A 129 -7.40 -6.37 -11.54
N ILE A 130 -6.07 -6.31 -11.43
CA ILE A 130 -5.19 -7.43 -11.74
C ILE A 130 -5.42 -8.61 -10.79
N ALA A 131 -5.60 -8.34 -9.49
CA ALA A 131 -5.96 -9.38 -8.52
C ALA A 131 -7.27 -10.07 -8.89
N GLY A 132 -8.30 -9.32 -9.32
CA GLY A 132 -9.56 -9.90 -9.76
C GLY A 132 -9.42 -10.66 -11.09
N VAL A 133 -9.05 -9.95 -12.16
CA VAL A 133 -9.08 -10.45 -13.54
C VAL A 133 -8.16 -11.65 -13.75
N LEU A 134 -6.91 -11.60 -13.29
CA LEU A 134 -5.98 -12.70 -13.53
C LEU A 134 -6.37 -13.97 -12.78
N ASN A 135 -6.98 -13.84 -11.60
CA ASN A 135 -7.47 -14.99 -10.84
C ASN A 135 -8.63 -15.73 -11.53
N TYR A 136 -9.39 -15.06 -12.42
CA TYR A 136 -10.46 -15.69 -13.22
C TYR A 136 -9.96 -16.36 -14.51
N VAL A 137 -8.69 -16.20 -14.88
CA VAL A 137 -8.11 -16.80 -16.09
C VAL A 137 -7.20 -17.96 -15.67
N PRO A 138 -7.62 -19.24 -15.86
CA PRO A 138 -6.91 -20.40 -15.32
C PRO A 138 -5.40 -20.48 -15.60
N PRO A 139 -4.88 -20.16 -16.80
CA PRO A 139 -3.43 -20.17 -17.03
C PRO A 139 -2.69 -19.01 -16.37
N LEU A 140 -3.39 -17.97 -15.90
CA LEU A 140 -2.81 -16.76 -15.33
C LEU A 140 -3.06 -16.59 -13.83
N SER A 141 -3.88 -17.44 -13.22
CA SER A 141 -4.28 -17.34 -11.81
C SER A 141 -3.08 -17.37 -10.85
N ALA A 142 -2.05 -18.15 -11.17
CA ALA A 142 -0.80 -18.20 -10.39
C ALA A 142 -0.07 -16.85 -10.32
N TYR A 143 -0.33 -15.93 -11.26
CA TYR A 143 0.33 -14.62 -11.34
C TYR A 143 -0.54 -13.49 -10.79
N GLY A 144 -1.82 -13.72 -10.48
CA GLY A 144 -2.75 -12.67 -10.05
C GLY A 144 -2.30 -11.95 -8.78
N LEU A 145 -2.08 -12.71 -7.71
CA LEU A 145 -1.63 -12.16 -6.42
C LEU A 145 -0.21 -11.54 -6.47
N PRO A 146 0.82 -12.18 -7.07
CA PRO A 146 2.14 -11.58 -7.22
C PRO A 146 2.12 -10.27 -8.03
N ALA A 147 1.40 -10.24 -9.17
CA ALA A 147 1.33 -9.05 -10.01
C ALA A 147 0.58 -7.90 -9.32
N ALA A 148 -0.51 -8.20 -8.60
CA ALA A 148 -1.20 -7.23 -7.77
C ALA A 148 -0.28 -6.69 -6.66
N GLY A 149 0.41 -7.57 -5.92
CA GLY A 149 1.37 -7.18 -4.88
C GLY A 149 2.48 -6.27 -5.41
N ALA A 150 3.00 -6.57 -6.60
CA ALA A 150 3.99 -5.72 -7.27
C ALA A 150 3.42 -4.34 -7.63
N LEU A 151 2.23 -4.25 -8.21
CA LEU A 151 1.59 -2.97 -8.52
C LEU A 151 1.28 -2.15 -7.28
N PHE A 152 0.79 -2.80 -6.22
CA PHE A 152 0.57 -2.19 -4.93
C PHE A 152 1.85 -1.57 -4.37
N GLY A 153 2.96 -2.33 -4.35
CA GLY A 153 4.26 -1.88 -3.89
C GLY A 153 4.83 -0.73 -4.75
N LEU A 154 4.70 -0.83 -6.08
CA LEU A 154 5.09 0.24 -7.01
C LEU A 154 4.29 1.52 -6.76
N GLY A 155 2.99 1.43 -6.46
CA GLY A 155 2.17 2.60 -6.12
C GLY A 155 2.74 3.37 -4.92
N PHE A 156 3.14 2.66 -3.87
CA PHE A 156 3.80 3.27 -2.71
C PHE A 156 5.16 3.86 -3.06
N ALA A 157 5.99 3.14 -3.83
CA ALA A 157 7.30 3.64 -4.21
C ALA A 157 7.22 4.92 -5.06
N LEU A 158 6.30 4.97 -6.02
CA LEU A 158 6.07 6.15 -6.86
C LEU A 158 5.49 7.32 -6.05
N ALA A 159 4.60 7.06 -5.10
CA ALA A 159 4.07 8.08 -4.22
C ALA A 159 5.16 8.64 -3.29
N GLY A 160 5.98 7.76 -2.71
CA GLY A 160 7.12 8.14 -1.88
C GLY A 160 8.16 8.96 -2.64
N TRP A 161 8.46 8.56 -3.87
CA TRP A 161 9.35 9.30 -4.76
C TRP A 161 8.84 10.72 -5.02
N SER A 162 7.52 10.89 -5.24
CA SER A 162 6.92 12.21 -5.42
C SER A 162 7.08 13.11 -4.18
N LEU A 163 7.05 12.53 -2.97
CA LEU A 163 7.27 13.25 -1.71
C LEU A 163 8.73 13.66 -1.53
N VAL A 164 9.67 12.79 -1.87
CA VAL A 164 11.12 13.09 -1.75
C VAL A 164 11.53 14.18 -2.75
N GLN A 165 10.96 14.16 -3.96
CA GLN A 165 11.24 15.15 -4.99
C GLN A 165 10.54 16.49 -4.76
N ALA A 166 9.38 16.50 -4.11
CA ALA A 166 8.70 17.74 -3.77
C ALA A 166 9.66 18.60 -2.94
N ARG A 167 10.13 19.69 -3.55
CA ARG A 167 10.90 20.73 -2.84
C ARG A 167 9.94 21.41 -1.87
N THR A 168 9.83 20.85 -0.68
CA THR A 168 9.26 21.51 0.50
C THR A 168 10.14 22.67 0.92
#